data_AF-A6DG20-F1
#
_entry.id   AF-A6DG20-F1
#
_cell.length_a   1.000
_cell.length_b   1.000
_cell.length_c   1.000
_cell.angle_alpha   90.00
_cell.angle_beta   90.00
_cell.angle_gamma   90.00
#
_symmetry.space_group_name_H-M   'P 1'
#
loop_
_entity.id
_entity.type
_entity.pdbx_description
1 polymer ?
#
loop_
_entity_poly.entity_id
_entity_poly.type
_entity_poly.pdbx_seq_one_letter_code
_entity_poly.pdbx_strand_id
1 'polypeptide(L)'
;NSKVHSNELGVSLNESGKEIECIVQDTNENYYLIKINTIYNCLNLDQSVLNFTHFTGGKYIDSIQKYSFYLNRIGDSDIFKIPETYKTEIYCISGRNKDFDFYTKYNELSMNGLLFEEIWSAEID
;
A
#
# COMPACT_ATOMS: atom_id res chain seq x y z
N ASN A 1 -0.86 -25.53 -11.03
CA ASN A 1 0.52 -24.99 -11.11
C ASN A 1 0.46 -23.57 -11.62
N SER A 2 0.26 -22.57 -10.76
CA SER A 2 0.52 -21.18 -11.13
C SER A 2 2.04 -21.01 -11.18
N LYS A 3 2.58 -20.71 -12.37
CA LYS A 3 3.96 -20.23 -12.47
C LYS A 3 3.99 -18.85 -11.82
N VAL A 4 4.82 -18.68 -10.81
CA VAL A 4 5.18 -17.36 -10.30
C VAL A 4 6.12 -16.78 -11.35
N HIS A 5 5.60 -15.94 -12.23
CA HIS A 5 6.44 -15.06 -13.04
C HIS A 5 6.89 -13.95 -12.09
N SER A 6 8.15 -13.97 -11.67
CA SER A 6 8.73 -12.83 -10.95
C SER A 6 9.10 -11.78 -11.99
N ASN A 7 8.25 -10.78 -12.17
CA ASN A 7 8.77 -9.53 -12.76
C ASN A 7 9.57 -8.79 -11.67
N GLU A 8 10.28 -7.73 -12.03
CA GLU A 8 11.09 -6.97 -11.06
C GLU A 8 10.24 -6.31 -9.95
N LEU A 9 8.94 -6.08 -10.17
CA LEU A 9 8.00 -5.59 -9.17
C LEU A 9 7.70 -6.65 -8.11
N GLY A 10 7.60 -7.93 -8.48
CA GLY A 10 7.43 -9.04 -7.55
C GLY A 10 8.54 -9.14 -6.50
N VAL A 11 9.76 -8.70 -6.84
CA VAL A 11 10.89 -8.62 -5.90
C VAL A 11 10.62 -7.59 -4.80
N SER A 12 10.07 -6.43 -5.16
CA SER A 12 9.71 -5.38 -4.19
C SER A 12 8.53 -5.76 -3.28
N LEU A 13 7.67 -6.69 -3.71
CA LEU A 13 6.59 -7.22 -2.89
C LEU A 13 7.08 -8.20 -1.81
N ASN A 14 8.19 -8.90 -2.06
CA ASN A 14 8.83 -9.89 -1.17
C ASN A 14 7.83 -10.71 -0.32
N GLU A 15 7.96 -10.72 1.01
CA GLU A 15 7.04 -11.41 1.94
C GLU A 15 5.73 -10.63 2.16
N SER A 16 5.71 -9.37 1.73
CA SER A 16 4.61 -8.45 2.02
C SER A 16 3.42 -8.57 1.09
N GLY A 17 3.62 -9.25 -0.03
CA GLY A 17 2.57 -9.46 -1.00
C GLY A 17 2.90 -10.53 -2.01
N LYS A 18 1.98 -10.69 -2.96
CA LYS A 18 2.16 -11.52 -4.15
C LYS A 18 1.54 -10.82 -5.34
N GLU A 19 2.24 -10.83 -6.45
CA GLU A 19 1.64 -10.59 -7.75
C GLU A 19 1.01 -11.88 -8.28
N ILE A 20 -0.16 -11.74 -8.89
CA ILE A 20 -0.88 -12.83 -9.53
C ILE A 20 -1.17 -12.37 -10.95
N GLU A 21 -0.43 -12.94 -11.89
CA GLU A 21 -0.68 -12.71 -13.32
C GLU A 21 -2.11 -13.10 -13.68
N CYS A 22 -2.77 -12.20 -14.39
CA CYS A 22 -4.15 -12.30 -14.82
C CYS A 22 -4.20 -12.17 -16.34
N ILE A 23 -4.68 -13.24 -16.98
CA ILE A 23 -4.94 -13.25 -18.41
C ILE A 23 -6.37 -12.75 -18.58
N VAL A 24 -6.52 -11.51 -19.00
CA VAL A 24 -7.82 -10.98 -19.43
C VAL A 24 -7.99 -11.38 -20.89
N GLN A 25 -9.08 -12.07 -21.20
CA GLN A 25 -9.38 -12.47 -22.58
C GLN A 25 -9.65 -11.22 -23.43
N ASP A 26 -9.30 -11.28 -24.70
CA ASP A 26 -9.50 -10.20 -25.67
C ASP A 26 -8.70 -8.90 -25.42
N THR A 27 -7.73 -8.92 -24.50
CA THR A 27 -6.72 -7.88 -24.34
C THR A 27 -5.33 -8.39 -24.75
N ASN A 28 -4.56 -7.60 -25.49
CA ASN A 28 -3.14 -7.88 -25.76
C ASN A 28 -2.21 -7.45 -24.60
N GLU A 29 -2.77 -7.22 -23.41
CA GLU A 29 -2.06 -6.70 -22.25
C GLU A 29 -1.99 -7.73 -21.13
N ASN A 30 -0.90 -7.72 -20.37
CA ASN A 30 -0.76 -8.53 -19.17
C ASN A 30 -1.29 -7.73 -17.98
N TYR A 31 -2.21 -8.32 -17.22
CA TYR A 31 -2.71 -7.74 -15.98
C TYR A 31 -2.09 -8.46 -14.79
N TYR A 32 -1.91 -7.73 -13.69
CA TYR A 32 -1.41 -8.29 -12.44
C TYR A 32 -2.34 -7.88 -11.30
N LEU A 33 -2.84 -8.87 -10.56
CA LEU A 33 -3.50 -8.63 -9.28
C LEU A 33 -2.44 -8.60 -8.18
N ILE A 34 -2.40 -7.51 -7.43
CA ILE A 34 -1.49 -7.34 -6.31
C ILE A 34 -2.23 -7.68 -5.02
N LYS A 35 -1.78 -8.73 -4.34
CA LYS A 35 -2.25 -9.09 -3.00
C LYS A 35 -1.25 -8.59 -1.97
N ILE A 36 -1.68 -7.69 -1.08
CA ILE A 36 -0.88 -7.24 0.07
C ILE A 36 -1.32 -7.98 1.33
N ASN A 37 -0.37 -8.64 1.98
CA ASN A 37 -0.58 -9.42 3.22
C ASN A 37 -0.08 -8.68 4.46
N THR A 38 0.81 -7.71 4.30
CA THR A 38 1.39 -6.96 5.42
C THR A 38 0.42 -5.92 5.95
N ILE A 39 0.21 -5.95 7.26
CA ILE A 39 -0.59 -4.97 7.99
C ILE A 39 0.25 -4.41 9.14
N TYR A 40 0.43 -3.09 9.20
CA TYR A 40 1.15 -2.41 10.28
C TYR A 40 0.21 -1.53 11.10
N ASN A 41 0.24 -1.71 12.42
CA ASN A 41 -0.46 -0.82 13.36
C ASN A 41 0.41 0.41 13.65
N CYS A 42 0.58 1.25 12.63
CA CYS A 42 1.50 2.40 12.67
C CYS A 42 0.80 3.76 12.65
N LEU A 43 -0.51 3.83 12.50
CA LEU A 43 -1.24 5.10 12.54
C LEU A 43 -1.18 5.71 13.95
N ASN A 44 -0.85 6.99 14.02
CA ASN A 44 -0.94 7.77 15.25
C ASN A 44 -2.33 8.41 15.35
N LEU A 45 -3.26 7.69 15.98
CA LEU A 45 -4.65 8.12 16.15
C LEU A 45 -4.79 9.46 16.90
N ASP A 46 -3.85 9.78 17.80
CA ASP A 46 -3.92 11.01 18.61
C ASP A 46 -3.53 12.26 17.82
N GLN A 47 -2.75 12.09 16.75
CA GLN A 47 -2.28 13.17 15.87
C GLN A 47 -2.93 13.18 14.49
N SER A 48 -3.69 12.14 14.16
CA SER A 48 -4.44 12.04 12.92
C SER A 48 -5.81 12.73 13.05
N VAL A 49 -6.33 13.27 11.95
CA VAL A 49 -7.69 13.80 11.89
C VAL A 49 -8.58 12.75 11.27
N LEU A 50 -9.58 12.28 12.02
CA LEU A 50 -10.44 11.16 11.66
C LEU A 50 -11.88 11.62 11.48
N ASN A 51 -12.53 11.15 10.43
CA ASN A 51 -13.98 11.20 10.30
C ASN A 51 -14.59 9.91 10.82
N PHE A 52 -15.67 10.04 11.58
CA PHE A 52 -16.36 8.90 12.16
C PHE A 52 -17.80 8.82 11.65
N THR A 53 -18.21 7.61 11.27
CA THR A 53 -19.61 7.29 11.06
C THR A 53 -20.18 6.73 12.36
N HIS A 54 -21.26 7.34 12.82
CA HIS A 54 -21.97 6.97 14.06
C HIS A 54 -23.13 6.03 13.74
N PHE A 55 -23.31 5.00 14.57
CA PHE A 55 -24.44 4.07 14.49
C PHE A 55 -24.91 3.68 15.90
N THR A 56 -26.07 3.05 16.00
CA THR A 56 -26.59 2.59 17.30
C THR A 56 -25.64 1.53 17.89
N GLY A 57 -24.93 1.88 18.96
CA GLY A 57 -23.98 1.00 19.64
C GLY A 57 -22.50 1.31 19.41
N GLY A 58 -22.16 2.32 18.61
CA GLY A 58 -20.76 2.72 18.47
C GLY A 58 -20.47 3.71 17.34
N LYS A 59 -19.19 3.81 17.02
CA LYS A 59 -18.68 4.55 15.85
C LYS A 59 -17.54 3.75 15.22
N TYR A 60 -17.34 3.92 13.92
CA TYR A 60 -16.17 3.41 13.21
C TYR A 60 -15.51 4.55 12.43
N ILE A 61 -14.23 4.40 12.12
CA ILE A 61 -13.49 5.36 11.31
C ILE A 61 -13.97 5.22 9.87
N ASP A 62 -14.58 6.27 9.34
CA ASP A 62 -15.11 6.32 7.99
C ASP A 62 -14.01 6.68 6.98
N SER A 63 -13.21 7.70 7.32
CA SER A 63 -12.05 8.14 6.54
C SER A 63 -11.03 8.84 7.44
N ILE A 64 -9.78 8.90 6.99
CA ILE A 64 -8.69 9.64 7.63
C ILE A 64 -8.46 10.91 6.80
N GLN A 65 -8.68 12.08 7.39
CA GLN A 65 -8.55 13.38 6.73
C GLN A 65 -7.12 13.92 6.78
N LYS A 66 -6.39 13.61 7.85
CA LYS A 66 -4.99 13.93 8.01
C LYS A 66 -4.29 12.77 8.67
N TYR A 67 -3.22 12.30 8.06
CA TYR A 67 -2.44 11.18 8.56
C TYR A 67 -1.29 11.67 9.47
N SER A 68 -1.00 10.89 10.50
CA SER A 68 0.25 10.93 11.25
C SER A 68 0.64 9.50 11.58
N PHE A 69 1.92 9.15 11.46
CA PHE A 69 2.39 7.78 11.65
C PHE A 69 3.49 7.70 12.72
N TYR A 70 3.45 6.63 13.50
CA TYR A 70 4.57 6.19 14.33
C TYR A 70 5.60 5.50 13.43
N LEU A 71 6.62 6.23 12.99
CA LEU A 71 7.66 5.72 12.08
C LEU A 71 8.33 4.43 12.58
N ASN A 72 8.55 4.31 13.89
CA ASN A 72 9.13 3.12 14.52
C ASN A 72 8.21 1.88 14.53
N ARG A 73 6.96 2.02 14.10
CA ARG A 73 5.99 0.92 13.95
C ARG A 73 5.76 0.53 12.50
N ILE A 74 6.34 1.27 11.56
CA ILE A 74 6.35 0.88 10.15
C ILE A 74 7.47 -0.14 9.99
N GLY A 75 7.13 -1.38 9.67
CA GLY A 75 8.12 -2.44 9.47
C GLY A 75 8.90 -2.28 8.16
N ASP A 76 9.54 -3.36 7.75
CA ASP A 76 10.50 -3.35 6.64
C ASP A 76 9.85 -3.33 5.25
N SER A 77 8.53 -3.52 5.15
CA SER A 77 7.82 -3.47 3.88
C SER A 77 7.59 -2.03 3.42
N ASP A 78 7.87 -1.78 2.14
CA ASP A 78 7.53 -0.51 1.49
C ASP A 78 6.07 -0.46 1.04
N ILE A 79 5.37 -1.59 0.98
CA ILE A 79 3.93 -1.65 0.66
C ILE A 79 3.17 -2.41 1.73
N PHE A 80 2.10 -1.83 2.27
CA PHE A 80 1.39 -2.40 3.41
C PHE A 80 -0.05 -1.87 3.52
N LYS A 81 -0.78 -2.37 4.50
CA LYS A 81 -2.11 -1.89 4.90
C LYS A 81 -2.07 -1.46 6.37
N ILE A 82 -3.03 -0.64 6.79
CA ILE A 82 -3.24 -0.35 8.23
C ILE A 82 -4.58 -0.91 8.70
N PRO A 83 -4.73 -1.29 9.99
CA PRO A 83 -5.98 -1.85 10.52
C PRO A 83 -7.22 -1.00 10.27
N GLU A 84 -7.08 0.31 10.21
CA GLU A 84 -8.18 1.27 10.09
C GLU A 84 -8.80 1.26 8.70
N THR A 85 -7.99 1.11 7.64
CA THR A 85 -8.44 1.20 6.24
C THR A 85 -8.04 0.00 5.36
N TYR A 86 -7.66 -1.14 5.96
CA TYR A 86 -7.13 -2.33 5.25
C TYR A 86 -8.03 -2.90 4.13
N LYS A 87 -9.33 -2.57 4.14
CA LYS A 87 -10.29 -3.01 3.12
C LYS A 87 -10.28 -2.14 1.87
N THR A 88 -9.87 -0.89 1.97
CA THR A 88 -10.05 0.13 0.94
C THR A 88 -8.73 0.71 0.45
N GLU A 89 -7.72 0.78 1.31
CA GLU A 89 -6.48 1.49 1.01
C GLU A 89 -5.25 0.57 1.11
N ILE A 90 -4.25 0.91 0.31
CA ILE A 90 -2.92 0.32 0.32
C ILE A 90 -1.94 1.49 0.42
N TYR A 91 -0.96 1.34 1.29
CA TYR A 91 0.03 2.34 1.59
C TYR A 91 1.36 1.94 0.96
N CYS A 92 2.04 2.92 0.39
CA CYS A 92 3.38 2.75 -0.15
C CYS A 92 4.31 3.81 0.47
N ILE A 93 5.52 3.41 0.80
CA ILE A 93 6.61 4.29 1.20
C ILE A 93 7.47 4.52 -0.02
N SER A 94 7.82 5.77 -0.26
CA SER A 94 8.83 6.15 -1.24
C SER A 94 10.03 6.78 -0.53
N GLY A 95 11.22 6.60 -1.10
CA GLY A 95 12.44 7.27 -0.65
C GLY A 95 13.19 6.60 0.51
N ARG A 96 12.65 5.53 1.11
CA ARG A 96 13.37 4.72 2.11
C ARG A 96 14.56 3.99 1.47
N ASN A 97 14.38 3.44 0.27
CA ASN A 97 15.43 2.85 -0.54
C ASN A 97 15.10 3.05 -2.02
N LYS A 98 15.56 4.18 -2.59
CA LYS A 98 15.18 4.60 -3.95
C LYS A 98 15.47 3.55 -5.02
N ASP A 99 16.47 2.70 -4.82
CA ASP A 99 16.84 1.71 -5.83
C ASP A 99 15.89 0.49 -5.85
N PHE A 100 15.06 0.31 -4.81
CA PHE A 100 14.28 -0.91 -4.59
C PHE A 100 12.84 -0.70 -4.09
N ASP A 101 12.45 0.52 -3.70
CA ASP A 101 11.10 0.75 -3.21
C ASP A 101 10.05 0.51 -4.31
N PHE A 102 8.87 0.04 -3.87
CA PHE A 102 7.80 -0.38 -4.78
C PHE A 102 7.37 0.74 -5.73
N TYR A 103 7.24 1.97 -5.22
CA TYR A 103 6.84 3.13 -6.01
C TYR A 103 7.83 3.42 -7.14
N THR A 104 9.12 3.40 -6.85
CA THR A 104 10.16 3.66 -7.85
C THR A 104 10.16 2.57 -8.91
N LYS A 105 10.12 1.29 -8.51
CA LYS A 105 10.08 0.16 -9.45
C LYS A 105 8.84 0.16 -10.33
N TYR A 106 7.68 0.50 -9.77
CA TYR A 106 6.43 0.61 -10.51
C TYR A 106 6.55 1.63 -11.66
N ASN A 107 7.14 2.79 -11.38
CA ASN A 107 7.34 3.85 -12.36
C ASN A 107 8.45 3.52 -13.38
N GLU A 108 9.56 2.92 -12.95
CA GLU A 108 10.65 2.49 -13.84
C GLU A 108 10.18 1.47 -14.88
N LEU A 109 9.31 0.54 -14.47
CA LEU A 109 8.73 -0.47 -15.35
C LEU A 109 7.60 0.08 -16.24
N SER A 110 7.28 1.37 -16.15
CA SER A 110 6.18 2.01 -16.89
C SER A 110 4.84 1.30 -16.70
N MET A 111 4.61 0.76 -15.50
CA MET A 111 3.35 0.11 -15.14
C MET A 111 2.22 1.13 -15.08
N ASN A 112 0.99 0.68 -15.34
CA ASN A 112 -0.22 1.48 -15.23
C ASN A 112 -1.29 0.75 -14.39
N GLY A 113 -2.37 1.45 -14.04
CA GLY A 113 -3.49 0.91 -13.27
C GLY A 113 -3.48 1.19 -11.76
N LEU A 114 -2.41 1.74 -11.19
CA LEU A 114 -2.37 2.29 -9.83
C LEU A 114 -2.29 3.82 -9.87
N LEU A 115 -2.94 4.46 -8.91
CA LEU A 115 -2.84 5.89 -8.65
C LEU A 115 -2.18 6.07 -7.29
N PHE A 116 -1.22 6.99 -7.21
CA PHE A 116 -0.50 7.31 -5.98
C PHE A 116 -0.82 8.74 -5.56
N GLU A 117 -1.12 8.92 -4.29
CA GLU A 117 -1.36 10.20 -3.65
C GLU A 117 -0.44 10.31 -2.43
N GLU A 118 0.28 11.43 -2.30
CA GLU A 118 1.05 11.70 -1.10
C GLU A 118 0.09 12.13 0.02
N ILE A 119 -0.07 11.28 1.02
CA ILE A 119 -0.94 11.54 2.19
C ILE A 119 -0.17 12.05 3.42
N TRP A 120 1.15 11.86 3.42
CA TRP A 120 2.04 12.18 4.53
C TRP A 120 3.50 12.10 4.11
N SER A 121 4.31 13.01 4.61
CA SER A 121 5.78 12.97 4.53
C SER A 121 6.38 13.22 5.91
N ALA A 122 7.47 12.51 6.22
CA ALA A 122 8.27 12.82 7.38
C ALA A 122 9.05 14.11 7.06
N GLU A 123 8.71 15.23 7.70
CA GLU A 123 9.60 16.38 7.69
C GLU A 123 10.91 15.95 8.35
N ILE A 124 12.00 16.00 7.57
CA ILE A 124 13.36 15.88 8.10
C ILE A 124 13.75 17.29 8.50
N ASP A 125 13.67 17.60 9.79
CA ASP A 125 14.35 18.77 10.37
C ASP A 125 15.88 18.59 10.30
#